data_AF-A0A1A9KMR6-F1
#
_entry.id   AF-A0A1A9KMR6-F1
#
_cell.length_a   1.000
_cell.length_b   1.000
_cell.length_c   1.000
_cell.angle_alpha   90.00
_cell.angle_beta   90.00
_cell.angle_gamma   90.00
#
_symmetry.space_group_name_H-M   'P 1'
#
loop_
_entity.id
_entity.type
_entity.pdbx_description
1 polymer ?
#
loop_
_entity_poly.entity_id
_entity_poly.type
_entity_poly.pdbx_seq_one_letter_code
_entity_poly.pdbx_strand_id
1 'polypeptide(L)'
;MKLQHAHLLYGSTTIPVLPTTSTPIPEEFDFASPEGCAKSIFAIMGRAAGGHSIDACQLRINRERGTANLIGRGVHVFYRDDSLPPLTVDEALELVSRKVQETFHLGTVAPC
;
A
#
# COMPACT_ATOMS: atom_id res chain seq x y z
N MET A 1 -1.93 -12.51 3.73
CA MET A 1 -2.46 -11.33 3.00
C MET A 1 -1.40 -10.85 2.03
N LYS A 2 -1.50 -11.09 0.71
CA LYS A 2 -0.32 -11.05 -0.17
C LYS A 2 -0.12 -9.75 -0.93
N LEU A 3 1.15 -9.35 -1.08
CA LEU A 3 1.58 -8.27 -1.95
C LEU A 3 1.16 -8.56 -3.40
N GLN A 4 0.43 -7.62 -4.00
CA GLN A 4 0.02 -7.70 -5.40
C GLN A 4 0.96 -6.91 -6.29
N HIS A 5 1.34 -5.71 -5.85
CA HIS A 5 2.33 -4.88 -6.52
C HIS A 5 2.91 -3.81 -5.60
N ALA A 6 4.11 -3.38 -5.92
CA ALA A 6 4.77 -2.21 -5.35
C ALA A 6 5.40 -1.42 -6.50
N HIS A 7 4.97 -0.16 -6.67
CA HIS A 7 5.34 0.66 -7.82
C HIS A 7 5.86 2.04 -7.38
N LEU A 8 6.87 2.52 -8.10
CA LEU A 8 7.25 3.92 -8.16
C LEU A 8 6.60 4.56 -9.39
N LEU A 9 6.05 5.75 -9.22
CA LEU A 9 5.36 6.51 -10.25
C LEU A 9 6.15 7.79 -10.53
N TYR A 10 6.70 7.92 -11.74
CA TYR A 10 7.50 9.06 -12.16
C TYR A 10 7.01 9.60 -13.51
N GLY A 11 6.29 10.71 -13.49
CA GLY A 11 5.61 11.24 -14.67
C GLY A 11 4.59 10.23 -15.20
N SER A 12 4.76 9.78 -16.46
CA SER A 12 3.96 8.73 -17.08
C SER A 12 4.53 7.32 -16.88
N THR A 13 5.68 7.19 -16.22
CA THR A 13 6.39 5.92 -16.07
C THR A 13 6.02 5.24 -14.76
N THR A 14 5.70 3.95 -14.84
CA THR A 14 5.52 3.07 -13.67
C THR A 14 6.69 2.10 -13.60
N ILE A 15 7.42 2.13 -12.47
CA ILE A 15 8.59 1.29 -12.25
C ILE A 15 8.23 0.26 -11.16
N PRO A 16 8.24 -1.05 -11.46
CA PRO A 16 8.01 -2.06 -10.45
C PRO A 16 9.20 -2.17 -9.49
N VAL A 17 8.89 -2.23 -8.20
CA VAL A 17 9.86 -2.53 -7.14
C VAL A 17 9.63 -3.96 -6.70
N LEU A 18 10.58 -4.83 -7.03
CA LEU A 18 10.54 -6.22 -6.62
C LEU A 18 11.10 -6.35 -5.19
N PRO A 19 10.55 -7.26 -4.36
CA PRO A 19 11.16 -7.61 -3.09
C PRO A 19 12.57 -8.17 -3.31
N THR A 20 13.56 -7.54 -2.70
CA THR A 20 14.97 -7.97 -2.75
C THR A 20 15.62 -7.77 -1.39
N THR A 21 16.89 -8.17 -1.25
CA THR A 21 17.65 -7.91 -0.01
C THR A 21 17.86 -6.42 0.26
N SER A 22 17.96 -5.57 -0.76
CA SER A 22 18.09 -4.11 -0.60
C SER A 22 16.75 -3.39 -0.43
N THR A 23 15.67 -4.01 -0.90
CA THR A 23 14.28 -3.54 -0.79
C THR A 23 13.38 -4.65 -0.22
N PRO A 24 13.49 -4.95 1.09
CA PRO A 24 12.80 -6.08 1.71
C PRO A 24 11.32 -5.77 1.97
N ILE A 25 10.56 -5.51 0.91
CA ILE A 25 9.13 -5.25 0.98
C ILE A 25 8.46 -6.52 1.52
N PRO A 26 7.72 -6.45 2.64
CA PRO A 26 7.01 -7.60 3.19
C PRO A 26 6.06 -8.21 2.16
N GLU A 27 6.09 -9.53 2.03
CA GLU A 27 5.12 -10.27 1.22
C GLU A 27 3.72 -10.22 1.84
N GLU A 28 3.66 -10.05 3.17
CA GLU A 28 2.43 -9.95 3.92
C GLU A 28 2.26 -8.61 4.66
N PHE A 29 1.01 -8.13 4.70
CA PHE A 29 0.64 -6.92 5.44
C PHE A 29 0.13 -7.25 6.83
N ASP A 30 0.66 -6.56 7.85
CA ASP A 30 0.25 -6.71 9.25
C ASP A 30 -0.90 -5.76 9.62
N PHE A 31 -2.09 -6.33 9.87
CA PHE A 31 -3.29 -5.60 10.28
C PHE A 31 -3.39 -5.38 11.80
N ALA A 32 -2.54 -6.01 12.61
CA ALA A 32 -2.47 -5.75 14.04
C ALA A 32 -1.77 -4.41 14.32
N SER A 33 -0.79 -4.04 13.49
CA SER A 33 -0.11 -2.74 13.54
C SER A 33 -0.07 -2.06 12.15
N PRO A 34 -1.24 -1.64 11.61
CA PRO A 34 -1.36 -1.23 10.22
C PRO A 34 -0.53 0.02 9.89
N GLU A 35 -0.55 1.03 10.76
CA GLU A 35 0.24 2.26 10.54
C GLU A 35 1.75 2.00 10.61
N GLY A 36 2.20 1.16 11.54
CA GLY A 36 3.61 0.80 11.68
C GLY A 36 4.12 0.02 10.49
N CYS A 37 3.35 -0.97 10.04
CA CYS A 37 3.62 -1.74 8.83
C CYS A 37 3.70 -0.82 7.61
N ALA A 38 2.72 0.07 7.43
CA ALA A 38 2.70 0.99 6.30
C ALA A 38 3.86 1.99 6.30
N LYS A 39 4.23 2.57 7.45
CA LYS A 39 5.40 3.45 7.57
C LYS A 39 6.69 2.71 7.20
N SER A 40 6.86 1.46 7.64
CA SER A 40 8.01 0.64 7.26
C SER A 40 8.08 0.42 5.74
N ILE A 41 6.96 0.05 5.12
CA ILE A 41 6.88 -0.13 3.66
C ILE A 41 7.20 1.18 2.93
N PHE A 42 6.65 2.32 3.36
CA PHE A 42 6.97 3.61 2.75
C PHE A 42 8.45 3.98 2.89
N ALA A 43 9.08 3.66 4.02
CA ALA A 43 10.52 3.88 4.21
C ALA A 43 11.36 3.03 3.25
N ILE A 44 10.99 1.76 3.05
CA ILE A 44 11.62 0.86 2.06
C ILE A 44 11.43 1.40 0.63
N MET A 45 10.23 1.86 0.30
CA MET A 45 9.94 2.45 -1.01
C MET A 45 10.71 3.76 -1.24
N GLY A 46 10.89 4.57 -0.19
CA GLY A 46 11.74 5.76 -0.23
C GLY A 46 13.21 5.45 -0.54
N ARG A 47 13.74 4.36 0.06
CA ARG A 47 15.06 3.84 -0.30
C ARG A 47 15.10 3.38 -1.76
N ALA A 48 14.10 2.63 -2.21
CA ALA A 48 13.99 2.16 -3.60
C ALA A 48 13.93 3.34 -4.60
N ALA A 49 13.33 4.46 -4.20
CA ALA A 49 13.25 5.70 -4.97
C ALA A 49 14.54 6.53 -4.96
N GLY A 50 15.67 5.99 -4.47
CA GLY A 50 16.95 6.71 -4.41
C GLY A 50 17.26 7.35 -3.05
N GLY A 51 16.56 6.95 -1.98
CA GLY A 51 16.80 7.48 -0.63
C GLY A 51 16.06 8.79 -0.36
N HIS A 52 14.91 9.00 -0.99
CA HIS A 52 14.06 10.16 -0.75
C HIS A 52 12.95 9.85 0.25
N SER A 53 12.52 10.88 0.98
CA SER A 53 11.30 10.78 1.78
C SER A 53 10.08 10.72 0.86
N ILE A 54 9.08 9.93 1.25
CA ILE A 54 7.81 9.86 0.55
C ILE A 54 6.81 10.78 1.26
N ASP A 55 6.28 11.73 0.51
CA ASP A 55 5.29 12.70 1.02
C ASP A 55 3.87 12.18 0.89
N ALA A 56 2.96 12.77 1.68
CA ALA A 56 1.52 12.53 1.62
C ALA A 56 1.15 11.04 1.70
N CYS A 57 1.89 10.29 2.50
CA CYS A 57 1.66 8.88 2.77
C CYS A 57 0.28 8.67 3.40
N GLN A 58 -0.50 7.82 2.78
CA GLN A 58 -1.82 7.40 3.21
C GLN A 58 -1.90 5.89 3.15
N LEU A 59 -2.54 5.30 4.16
CA LEU A 59 -2.91 3.91 4.18
C LEU A 59 -4.42 3.81 4.15
N ARG A 60 -4.95 3.02 3.23
CA ARG A 60 -6.38 2.75 3.06
C ARG A 60 -6.61 1.27 3.24
N ILE A 61 -7.37 0.90 4.25
CA ILE A 61 -7.63 -0.49 4.60
C ILE A 61 -9.11 -0.79 4.41
N ASN A 62 -9.41 -1.97 3.86
CA ASN A 62 -10.72 -2.58 3.97
C ASN A 62 -10.54 -3.98 4.57
N ARG A 63 -10.94 -4.13 5.85
CA ARG A 63 -10.81 -5.40 6.59
C ARG A 63 -11.76 -6.47 6.06
N GLU A 64 -12.98 -6.10 5.66
CA GLU A 64 -13.96 -7.04 5.11
C GLU A 64 -13.46 -7.67 3.80
N ARG A 65 -12.66 -6.92 3.03
CA ARG A 65 -12.11 -7.34 1.74
C ARG A 65 -10.67 -7.80 1.80
N GLY A 66 -10.05 -7.78 2.98
CA GLY A 66 -8.63 -8.04 3.14
C GLY A 66 -7.81 -7.25 2.14
N THR A 67 -7.93 -5.92 2.13
CA THR A 67 -7.10 -5.08 1.25
C THR A 67 -6.42 -3.96 2.02
N ALA A 68 -5.20 -3.64 1.60
CA ALA A 68 -4.44 -2.49 2.06
C ALA A 68 -3.82 -1.78 0.87
N ASN A 69 -4.20 -0.52 0.66
CA ASN A 69 -3.61 0.36 -0.35
C ASN A 69 -2.77 1.42 0.35
N LEU A 70 -1.47 1.40 0.06
CA LEU A 70 -0.51 2.39 0.54
C LEU A 70 -0.21 3.32 -0.62
N ILE A 71 -0.61 4.58 -0.46
CA ILE A 71 -0.49 5.61 -1.49
C ILE A 71 0.33 6.75 -0.93
N GLY A 72 1.42 7.10 -1.62
CA GLY A 72 2.24 8.27 -1.33
C GLY A 72 2.57 9.00 -2.63
N ARG A 73 3.19 10.18 -2.53
CA ARG A 73 3.64 10.90 -3.73
C ARG A 73 4.66 10.04 -4.48
N GLY A 74 4.29 9.59 -5.68
CA GLY A 74 5.15 8.74 -6.50
C GLY A 74 5.23 7.28 -6.05
N VAL A 75 4.38 6.82 -5.12
CA VAL A 75 4.42 5.45 -4.59
C VAL A 75 3.02 4.87 -4.52
N HIS A 76 2.88 3.62 -4.99
CA HIS A 76 1.68 2.82 -4.77
C HIS A 76 2.04 1.37 -4.44
N VAL A 77 1.60 0.88 -3.28
CA VAL A 77 1.75 -0.50 -2.87
C VAL A 77 0.38 -1.07 -2.50
N PHE A 78 0.08 -2.26 -3.00
CA PHE A 78 -1.22 -2.89 -2.83
C PHE A 78 -1.08 -4.32 -2.31
N TYR A 79 -1.82 -4.62 -1.25
CA TYR A 79 -1.99 -5.94 -0.69
C TYR A 79 -3.46 -6.38 -0.82
N ARG A 80 -3.65 -7.65 -1.15
CA ARG A 80 -4.98 -8.26 -1.27
C ARG A 80 -4.98 -9.70 -0.77
N ASP A 81 -6.10 -10.13 -0.19
CA ASP A 81 -6.41 -11.53 0.05
C ASP A 81 -6.80 -12.20 -1.27
N ASP A 82 -5.97 -13.12 -1.74
CA ASP A 82 -6.20 -13.89 -2.96
C ASP A 82 -7.27 -14.96 -2.78
N SER A 83 -7.63 -15.31 -1.54
CA SER A 83 -8.74 -16.23 -1.26
C SER A 83 -10.12 -15.59 -1.47
N LEU A 84 -10.21 -14.25 -1.46
CA LEU A 84 -11.48 -13.55 -1.66
C LEU A 84 -11.76 -13.32 -3.15
N PRO A 85 -12.98 -13.65 -3.64
CA PRO A 85 -13.32 -13.51 -5.05
C PRO A 85 -13.32 -12.03 -5.47
N PRO A 86 -13.08 -11.70 -6.75
CA PRO A 86 -13.27 -10.35 -7.26
C PRO A 86 -14.69 -9.85 -6.99
N LEU A 87 -14.83 -8.53 -6.78
CA LEU A 87 -16.13 -7.90 -6.62
C LEU A 87 -16.78 -7.65 -7.98
N THR A 88 -18.09 -7.81 -8.03
CA THR A 88 -18.93 -7.17 -9.04
C THR A 88 -19.00 -5.65 -8.78
N VAL A 89 -19.47 -4.90 -9.78
CA VAL A 89 -19.62 -3.45 -9.67
C VAL A 89 -20.59 -3.08 -8.55
N ASP A 90 -21.70 -3.80 -8.43
CA ASP A 90 -22.74 -3.51 -7.44
C ASP A 90 -22.24 -3.72 -6.01
N GLU A 91 -21.51 -4.80 -5.75
CA GLU A 91 -20.91 -5.05 -4.44
C GLU A 91 -19.84 -3.99 -4.09
N ALA A 92 -19.07 -3.54 -5.09
CA ALA A 92 -18.10 -2.46 -4.87
C ALA A 92 -18.80 -1.15 -4.49
N LEU A 93 -19.90 -0.80 -5.16
CA LEU A 93 -20.71 0.38 -4.85
C LEU A 93 -21.34 0.29 -3.46
N GLU A 94 -21.83 -0.89 -3.07
CA GLU A 94 -22.39 -1.13 -1.75
C GLU A 94 -21.33 -0.91 -0.65
N LEU A 95 -20.12 -1.46 -0.82
CA LEU A 95 -19.04 -1.28 0.14
C LEU A 95 -18.63 0.20 0.30
N VAL A 96 -18.61 0.95 -0.81
CA VAL A 96 -18.37 2.40 -0.77
C VAL A 96 -19.47 3.12 0.01
N SER A 97 -20.74 2.76 -0.23
CA SER A 97 -21.88 3.36 0.48
C SER A 97 -21.83 3.12 1.99
N ARG A 98 -21.35 1.93 2.40
CA ARG A 98 -21.18 1.52 3.81
C ARG A 98 -19.96 2.15 4.49
N LYS A 99 -19.09 2.84 3.75
CA LYS A 99 -17.84 3.46 4.27
C LYS A 99 -16.97 2.47 5.06
N VAL A 100 -16.88 1.21 4.61
CA VAL A 100 -16.09 0.15 5.28
C VAL A 100 -14.58 0.36 5.22
N GLN A 101 -14.14 1.42 4.55
CA GLN A 101 -12.73 1.72 4.34
C GLN A 101 -12.20 2.66 5.43
N GLU A 102 -11.21 2.18 6.16
CA GLU A 102 -10.43 2.97 7.11
C GLU A 102 -9.30 3.70 6.36
N THR A 103 -9.07 4.97 6.68
CA THR A 103 -7.97 5.75 6.08
C THR A 103 -7.10 6.35 7.18
N PHE A 104 -5.80 6.10 7.10
CA PHE A 104 -4.77 6.62 7.99
C PHE A 104 -3.90 7.61 7.23
N HIS A 105 -3.74 8.82 7.77
CA HIS A 105 -2.87 9.85 7.21
C HIS A 105 -1.53 9.81 7.93
N LEU A 106 -0.49 9.34 7.23
CA LEU A 106 0.84 9.08 7.80
C LEU A 106 1.82 10.24 7.58
N GLY A 107 1.43 11.27 6.82
CA GLY A 107 2.25 12.45 6.56
C GLY A 107 3.41 12.14 5.63
N THR A 108 4.62 12.61 5.99
CA THR A 108 5.85 12.30 5.26
C THR A 108 6.61 11.22 5.99
N VAL A 109 7.10 10.22 5.25
CA VAL A 109 7.87 9.10 5.79
C VAL A 109 9.29 9.14 5.23
N ALA A 110 10.28 9.18 6.13
CA ALA A 110 11.69 9.13 5.77
C ALA A 110 12.13 7.71 5.38
N PRO A 111 13.13 7.56 4.49
CA PRO A 111 13.64 6.26 4.08
C PRO A 111 14.44 5.58 5.20
N CYS A 112 14.51 4.24 5.17
CA CYS A 112 15.33 3.41 6.07
C CYS A 112 16.49 2.73 5.33
#